data_AF-A0A6A4P040-F1
#
_entry.id   AF-A0A6A4P040-F1
#
_cell.length_a   1.000
_cell.length_b   1.000
_cell.length_c   1.000
_cell.angle_alpha   90.00
_cell.angle_beta   90.00
_cell.angle_gamma   90.00
#
_symmetry.space_group_name_H-M   'P 1'
#
loop_
_entity.id
_entity.type
_entity.pdbx_description
1 polymer ?
#
loop_
_entity_poly.entity_id
_entity_poly.type
_entity_poly.pdbx_seq_one_letter_code
_entity_poly.pdbx_strand_id
1 'polypeptide(L)'
;MASTKSPFYTVEIEEPSHCTFPQNCPLSECFYVNFSYTHNVHIRNITTPNTTSFNDNFFIPWIVLCDCDDFELMDPDSVPMACLYATFSSSPFSLDLLDSILLHMGEYSRYMIEHNNEGYSILEMNVIVEVNTFMD
;
A
#
# COMPACT_ATOMS: atom_id res chain seq x y z
N MET A 1 8.85 -46.33 21.24
CA MET A 1 9.29 -44.92 21.34
C MET A 1 9.93 -44.54 20.02
N ALA A 2 9.31 -43.63 19.27
CA ALA A 2 9.95 -42.91 18.17
C ALA A 2 9.32 -41.52 18.14
N SER A 3 10.05 -40.54 18.66
CA SER A 3 9.67 -39.13 18.67
C SER A 3 10.18 -38.51 17.37
N THR A 4 9.31 -38.34 16.38
CA THR A 4 9.58 -37.54 15.19
C THR A 4 9.60 -36.07 15.60
N LYS A 5 10.80 -35.52 15.84
CA LYS A 5 11.00 -34.08 15.96
C LYS A 5 10.80 -33.47 14.57
N SER A 6 9.70 -32.75 14.39
CA SER A 6 9.54 -31.85 13.25
C SER A 6 10.63 -30.78 13.34
N PRO A 7 11.33 -30.44 12.24
CA PRO A 7 12.21 -29.28 12.24
C PRO A 7 11.36 -28.02 12.46
N PHE A 8 11.70 -27.27 13.51
CA PHE A 8 11.21 -25.92 13.72
C PHE A 8 12.11 -25.01 12.90
N TYR A 9 11.56 -24.38 11.87
CA TYR A 9 12.24 -23.30 11.18
C TYR A 9 11.79 -22.01 11.85
N THR A 10 12.73 -21.33 12.53
CA THR A 10 12.51 -19.94 12.93
C THR A 10 12.82 -19.09 11.71
N VAL A 11 11.78 -18.51 11.11
CA VAL A 11 11.98 -17.43 10.14
C VAL A 11 12.20 -16.18 11.00
N GLU A 12 13.45 -15.76 11.13
CA GLU A 12 13.75 -14.42 11.60
C GLU A 12 13.30 -13.49 10.48
N ILE A 13 12.13 -12.87 10.67
CA ILE A 13 11.73 -11.72 9.88
C ILE A 13 12.63 -10.60 10.40
N GLU A 14 13.74 -10.34 9.70
CA GLU A 14 14.39 -9.04 9.81
C GLU A 14 13.34 -8.02 9.37
N GLU A 15 12.74 -7.31 10.34
CA GLU A 15 12.03 -6.07 10.02
C GLU A 15 12.99 -5.24 9.16
N PRO A 16 12.61 -4.81 7.96
CA PRO A 16 13.49 -4.00 7.14
C PRO A 16 13.85 -2.75 7.95
N SER A 17 15.09 -2.73 8.44
CA SER A 17 15.51 -1.80 9.49
C SER A 17 15.70 -0.38 8.98
N HIS A 18 15.31 -0.07 7.74
CA HIS A 18 15.51 1.23 7.13
C HIS A 18 14.37 1.63 6.19
N CYS A 19 13.14 1.66 6.71
CA CYS A 19 12.20 2.72 6.33
C CYS A 19 12.08 3.75 7.43
N THR A 20 13.19 4.43 7.66
CA THR A 20 13.11 5.76 8.26
C THR A 20 12.66 6.69 7.15
N PHE A 21 11.35 7.02 7.13
CA PHE A 21 10.91 8.27 6.53
C PHE A 21 11.92 9.36 6.91
N PRO A 22 12.33 10.24 5.99
CA PRO A 22 13.31 11.26 6.29
C PRO A 22 12.91 11.93 7.60
N GLN A 23 13.73 11.79 8.65
CA GLN A 23 13.36 12.15 10.03
C GLN A 23 13.03 13.64 10.20
N ASN A 24 13.26 14.42 9.13
CA ASN A 24 13.00 15.83 9.02
C ASN A 24 11.95 16.20 7.97
N CYS A 25 11.18 15.23 7.43
CA CYS A 25 10.04 15.57 6.58
C CYS A 25 9.01 16.28 7.46
N PRO A 26 8.79 17.59 7.29
CA PRO A 26 7.80 18.25 8.09
C PRO A 26 6.44 17.65 7.72
N LEU A 27 5.57 17.44 8.72
CA LEU A 27 4.19 16.97 8.49
C LEU A 27 3.45 17.83 7.45
N SER A 28 3.95 19.03 7.18
CA SER A 28 3.52 19.95 6.13
C SER A 28 3.92 19.57 4.70
N GLU A 29 4.45 18.38 4.48
CA GLU A 29 4.79 17.84 3.15
C GLU A 29 4.35 16.38 3.04
N CYS A 30 3.15 16.08 3.56
CA CYS A 30 2.56 14.74 3.53
C CYS A 30 1.20 14.72 2.84
N PHE A 31 0.90 13.59 2.20
CA PHE A 31 -0.45 13.20 1.86
C PHE A 31 -1.09 12.54 3.08
N TYR A 32 -2.30 12.98 3.42
CA TYR A 32 -3.21 12.22 4.26
C TYR A 32 -4.03 11.31 3.35
N VAL A 33 -3.72 10.03 3.34
CA VAL A 33 -4.37 9.03 2.50
C VAL A 33 -5.45 8.33 3.32
N ASN A 34 -6.70 8.51 2.94
CA ASN A 34 -7.83 7.75 3.46
C ASN A 34 -8.09 6.58 2.51
N PHE A 35 -7.80 5.36 2.97
CA PHE A 35 -7.77 4.18 2.14
C PHE A 35 -8.92 3.24 2.50
N SER A 36 -9.71 2.85 1.50
CA SER A 36 -10.83 1.92 1.62
C SER A 36 -10.72 0.83 0.57
N TYR A 37 -10.74 -0.43 1.02
CA TYR A 37 -10.68 -1.62 0.18
C TYR A 37 -11.86 -2.53 0.46
N THR A 38 -12.47 -3.01 -0.62
CA THR A 38 -13.52 -4.04 -0.58
C THR A 38 -13.25 -5.07 -1.66
N HIS A 39 -13.25 -6.34 -1.28
CA HIS A 39 -13.13 -7.47 -2.20
C HIS A 39 -14.31 -8.41 -2.06
N ASN A 40 -15.09 -8.53 -3.14
CA ASN A 40 -16.21 -9.44 -3.23
C ASN A 40 -15.82 -10.66 -4.07
N VAL A 41 -15.92 -11.84 -3.47
CA VAL A 41 -15.75 -13.12 -4.17
C VAL A 41 -17.13 -13.73 -4.41
N HIS A 42 -17.51 -13.79 -5.68
CA HIS A 42 -18.75 -14.40 -6.15
C HIS A 42 -18.49 -15.85 -6.52
N ILE A 43 -19.12 -16.77 -5.79
CA ILE A 43 -19.02 -18.22 -6.05
C ILE A 43 -20.31 -18.67 -6.71
N ARG A 44 -20.21 -19.45 -7.79
CA ARG A 44 -21.36 -20.04 -8.47
C ARG A 44 -22.26 -20.78 -7.48
N ASN A 45 -23.57 -20.52 -7.58
CA ASN A 45 -24.62 -21.08 -6.70
C ASN A 45 -24.64 -20.55 -5.26
N ILE A 46 -23.83 -19.54 -4.92
CA ILE A 46 -23.95 -18.78 -3.66
C ILE A 46 -24.54 -17.40 -3.98
N THR A 47 -25.64 -17.04 -3.33
CA THR A 47 -26.36 -15.78 -3.60
C THR A 47 -25.72 -14.55 -2.95
N THR A 48 -24.94 -14.75 -1.90
CA THR A 48 -24.20 -13.70 -1.18
C THR A 48 -22.70 -13.84 -1.44
N PRO A 49 -22.00 -12.81 -1.94
CA PRO A 49 -20.56 -12.87 -2.09
C PRO A 49 -19.87 -12.99 -0.73
N ASN A 50 -18.68 -13.61 -0.73
CA ASN A 50 -17.78 -13.49 0.42
C ASN A 50 -17.06 -12.14 0.32
N THR A 51 -17.20 -11.29 1.33
CA THR A 51 -16.67 -9.93 1.31
C THR A 51 -15.55 -9.77 2.33
N THR A 52 -14.39 -9.30 1.87
CA THR A 52 -13.30 -8.83 2.72
C THR A 52 -13.20 -7.32 2.60
N SER A 53 -13.10 -6.61 3.72
CA SER A 53 -12.93 -5.17 3.71
C SER A 53 -11.78 -4.73 4.62
N PHE A 54 -11.13 -3.64 4.22
CA PHE A 54 -10.05 -3.01 4.97
C PHE A 54 -10.15 -1.50 4.81
N ASN A 55 -10.05 -0.78 5.92
CA ASN A 55 -10.02 0.67 5.90
C ASN A 55 -8.92 1.12 6.85
N ASP A 56 -8.07 2.04 6.37
CA ASP A 56 -7.01 2.60 7.18
C ASP A 56 -6.62 3.99 6.66
N ASN A 57 -5.88 4.74 7.47
CA ASN A 57 -5.38 6.05 7.10
C ASN A 57 -3.86 6.10 7.21
N PHE A 58 -3.23 6.65 6.19
CA PHE A 58 -1.77 6.72 6.10
C PHE A 58 -1.31 8.16 5.94
N PHE A 59 -0.21 8.51 6.60
CA PHE A 59 0.54 9.71 6.28
C PHE A 59 1.73 9.31 5.43
N ILE A 60 1.73 9.75 4.17
CA ILE A 60 2.78 9.42 3.21
C ILE A 60 3.46 10.71 2.76
N PRO A 61 4.78 10.87 2.94
CA PRO A 61 5.49 12.05 2.46
C PRO A 61 5.33 12.24 0.96
N TRP A 62 5.23 13.50 0.52
CA TRP A 62 5.04 13.84 -0.89
C TRP A 62 6.14 13.26 -1.76
N ILE A 63 7.40 13.39 -1.34
CA ILE A 63 8.56 12.87 -2.08
C ILE A 63 8.45 11.37 -2.31
N VAL A 64 7.92 10.61 -1.35
CA VAL A 64 7.78 9.15 -1.47
C VAL A 64 6.69 8.79 -2.47
N LEU A 65 5.54 9.45 -2.41
CA LEU A 65 4.40 9.10 -3.28
C LEU A 65 4.56 9.68 -4.68
N CYS A 66 5.10 10.89 -4.83
CA CYS A 66 5.32 11.53 -6.12
C CYS A 66 6.43 10.87 -6.95
N ASP A 67 7.39 10.21 -6.30
CA ASP A 67 8.41 9.43 -7.01
C ASP A 67 7.90 8.05 -7.43
N CYS A 68 6.71 7.63 -6.97
CA CYS A 68 6.14 6.35 -7.36
C CYS A 68 5.71 6.36 -8.84
N ASP A 69 6.50 5.73 -9.70
CA ASP A 69 6.23 5.53 -11.12
C ASP A 69 6.66 4.12 -11.58
N ASP A 70 6.49 3.83 -12.88
CA ASP A 70 6.85 2.54 -13.45
C ASP A 70 8.34 2.19 -13.30
N PHE A 71 9.22 3.19 -13.25
CA PHE A 71 10.65 2.97 -13.10
C PHE A 71 11.01 2.61 -11.67
N GLU A 72 10.46 3.34 -10.70
CA GLU A 72 10.72 3.07 -9.29
C GLU A 72 10.16 1.72 -8.83
N LEU A 73 9.02 1.29 -9.38
CA LEU A 73 8.48 -0.05 -9.10
C LEU A 73 9.36 -1.19 -9.60
N MET A 74 10.17 -0.95 -10.63
CA MET A 74 11.09 -1.94 -11.16
C MET A 74 12.46 -1.91 -10.47
N ASP A 75 12.75 -0.91 -9.64
CA ASP A 75 14.00 -0.79 -8.90
C ASP A 75 13.92 -1.54 -7.55
N PRO A 76 14.61 -2.69 -7.41
CA PRO A 76 14.59 -3.46 -6.18
C PRO A 76 15.27 -2.74 -5.00
N ASP A 77 16.09 -1.72 -5.27
CA ASP A 77 16.80 -0.93 -4.26
C ASP A 77 16.09 0.40 -3.96
N SER A 78 14.89 0.61 -4.51
CA SER A 78 14.10 1.84 -4.32
C SER A 78 13.65 2.01 -2.87
N VAL A 79 14.26 2.98 -2.18
CA VAL A 79 13.89 3.36 -0.82
C VAL A 79 12.44 3.87 -0.72
N PRO A 80 11.95 4.74 -1.64
CA PRO A 80 10.53 5.13 -1.66
C PRO A 80 9.59 3.93 -1.72
N MET A 81 9.87 2.97 -2.61
CA MET A 81 9.02 1.78 -2.76
C MET A 81 9.06 0.88 -1.53
N ALA A 82 10.24 0.65 -0.96
CA ALA A 82 10.36 -0.09 0.30
C ALA A 82 9.46 0.50 1.40
N CYS A 83 9.34 1.84 1.46
CA CYS A 83 8.51 2.51 2.45
C CYS A 83 7.02 2.44 2.14
N LEU A 84 6.64 2.49 0.87
CA LEU A 84 5.26 2.27 0.47
C LEU A 84 4.84 0.82 0.79
N TYR A 85 5.64 -0.19 0.44
CA TYR A 85 5.35 -1.58 0.79
C TYR A 85 5.25 -1.81 2.29
N ALA A 86 6.15 -1.21 3.08
CA ALA A 86 6.07 -1.28 4.54
C ALA A 86 4.78 -0.63 5.07
N THR A 87 4.39 0.53 4.51
CA THR A 87 3.16 1.26 4.88
C THR A 87 1.91 0.42 4.64
N PHE A 88 1.84 -0.29 3.52
CA PHE A 88 0.68 -1.10 3.15
C PHE A 88 0.79 -2.58 3.57
N SER A 89 1.81 -2.96 4.35
CA SER A 89 2.14 -4.35 4.68
C SER A 89 1.02 -5.13 5.41
N SER A 90 0.15 -4.44 6.13
CA SER A 90 -1.00 -5.03 6.83
C SER A 90 -2.25 -5.22 5.96
N SER A 91 -2.20 -4.79 4.69
CA SER A 91 -3.39 -4.74 3.84
C SER A 91 -3.72 -6.10 3.23
N PRO A 92 -5.01 -6.48 3.11
CA PRO A 92 -5.42 -7.82 2.70
C PRO A 92 -5.50 -8.02 1.18
N PHE A 93 -4.58 -7.44 0.41
CA PHE A 93 -4.55 -7.57 -1.06
C PHE A 93 -3.18 -8.06 -1.58
N SER A 94 -3.15 -8.54 -2.82
CA SER A 94 -1.93 -9.04 -3.45
C SER A 94 -0.94 -7.92 -3.77
N LEU A 95 0.35 -8.26 -3.86
CA LEU A 95 1.40 -7.32 -4.27
C LEU A 95 1.12 -6.73 -5.66
N ASP A 96 0.70 -7.54 -6.64
CA ASP A 96 0.34 -7.04 -7.97
C ASP A 96 -0.77 -5.96 -7.94
N LEU A 97 -1.72 -6.08 -7.00
CA LEU A 97 -2.78 -5.07 -6.85
C LEU A 97 -2.22 -3.82 -6.17
N LEU A 98 -1.36 -3.99 -5.17
CA LEU A 98 -0.68 -2.90 -4.50
C LEU A 98 0.16 -2.08 -5.50
N ASP A 99 0.92 -2.71 -6.39
CA ASP A 99 1.71 -2.02 -7.41
C ASP A 99 0.83 -1.15 -8.30
N SER A 100 -0.31 -1.69 -8.74
CA SER A 100 -1.28 -0.94 -9.55
C SER A 100 -1.87 0.24 -8.78
N ILE A 101 -2.22 0.06 -7.50
CA ILE A 101 -2.71 1.12 -6.63
C ILE A 101 -1.65 2.23 -6.47
N LEU A 102 -0.41 1.84 -6.15
CA LEU A 102 0.68 2.77 -5.90
C LEU A 102 1.02 3.59 -7.14
N LEU A 103 0.99 3.00 -8.35
CA LEU A 103 1.11 3.74 -9.60
C LEU A 103 0.06 4.85 -9.73
N HIS A 104 -1.22 4.51 -9.56
CA HIS A 104 -2.30 5.48 -9.67
C HIS A 104 -2.21 6.56 -8.60
N MET A 105 -1.85 6.18 -7.37
CA MET A 105 -1.62 7.13 -6.29
C MET A 105 -0.45 8.05 -6.61
N GLY A 106 0.64 7.54 -7.19
CA GLY A 106 1.80 8.32 -7.60
C GLY A 106 1.47 9.33 -8.69
N GLU A 107 0.78 8.91 -9.76
CA GLU A 107 0.31 9.82 -10.80
C GLU A 107 -0.63 10.90 -10.25
N TYR A 108 -1.59 10.51 -9.42
CA TYR A 108 -2.54 11.44 -8.84
C TYR A 108 -1.86 12.41 -7.85
N SER A 109 -0.87 11.94 -7.10
CA SER A 109 -0.09 12.77 -6.19
C SER A 109 0.66 13.89 -6.92
N ARG A 110 1.31 13.57 -8.06
CA ARG A 110 1.99 14.55 -8.92
C ARG A 110 1.00 15.60 -9.44
N TYR A 111 -0.18 15.15 -9.90
CA TYR A 111 -1.26 16.05 -10.32
C TYR A 111 -1.69 16.99 -9.19
N MET A 112 -1.93 16.47 -7.98
CA MET A 112 -2.34 17.28 -6.83
C MET A 112 -1.30 18.33 -6.44
N ILE A 113 0.00 17.98 -6.48
CA ILE A 113 1.09 18.91 -6.18
C ILE A 113 1.18 20.02 -7.22
N GLU A 114 1.13 19.66 -8.51
CA GLU A 114 1.15 20.64 -9.61
C GLU A 114 0.01 21.65 -9.49
N HIS A 115 -1.14 21.21 -8.97
CA HIS A 115 -2.35 22.03 -8.84
C HIS A 115 -2.55 22.60 -7.42
N ASN A 116 -1.59 22.43 -6.50
CA ASN A 116 -1.63 22.97 -5.14
C ASN A 116 -1.29 24.47 -5.11
N ASN A 117 -2.06 25.27 -5.85
CA ASN A 117 -1.87 26.72 -6.00
C ASN A 117 -2.06 27.51 -4.69
N GLU A 118 -2.75 26.90 -3.72
CA GLU A 118 -3.08 27.50 -2.42
C GLU A 118 -2.00 27.22 -1.36
N GLY A 119 -1.00 26.40 -1.68
CA GLY A 119 0.13 26.11 -0.78
C GLY A 119 -0.27 25.29 0.45
N TYR A 120 -1.25 24.39 0.31
CA TYR A 120 -1.65 23.50 1.40
C TYR A 120 -0.47 22.66 1.84
N SER A 121 -0.26 22.60 3.15
CA SER A 121 0.76 21.80 3.81
C SER A 121 0.41 20.32 3.87
N ILE A 122 -0.87 19.96 3.85
CA ILE A 122 -1.30 18.56 3.84
C ILE A 122 -2.35 18.42 2.76
N LEU A 123 -2.13 17.46 1.87
CA LEU A 123 -3.05 17.15 0.79
C LEU A 123 -3.78 15.86 1.12
N GLU A 124 -5.11 15.89 1.04
CA GLU A 124 -5.94 14.73 1.33
C GLU A 124 -6.20 13.93 0.04
N MET A 125 -5.93 12.63 0.09
CA MET A 125 -6.19 11.69 -0.99
C MET A 125 -7.14 10.60 -0.50
N ASN A 126 -8.29 10.46 -1.16
CA ASN A 126 -9.25 9.39 -0.87
C ASN A 126 -9.06 8.27 -1.90
N VAL A 127 -8.63 7.09 -1.43
CA VAL A 127 -8.33 5.93 -2.27
C VAL A 127 -9.37 4.85 -2.00
N ILE A 128 -10.16 4.52 -3.02
CA ILE A 128 -11.23 3.52 -2.94
C ILE A 128 -10.91 2.41 -3.93
N VAL A 129 -10.76 1.19 -3.42
CA VAL A 129 -10.40 0.01 -4.20
C VAL A 129 -11.51 -1.03 -4.07
N GLU A 130 -12.14 -1.35 -5.19
CA GLU A 130 -13.17 -2.38 -5.28
C GLU A 130 -12.71 -3.52 -6.19
N VAL A 131 -12.57 -4.71 -5.63
CA VAL A 131 -12.21 -5.92 -6.37
C VAL A 131 -13.40 -6.85 -6.40
N ASN A 132 -13.71 -7.37 -7.59
CA ASN A 132 -14.75 -8.38 -7.78
C ASN A 132 -14.13 -9.60 -8.46
N THR A 133 -14.15 -10.75 -7.79
CA THR A 133 -13.67 -12.03 -8.33
C THR A 133 -14.84 -12.96 -8.54
N PHE A 134 -14.88 -13.62 -9.69
CA PHE A 134 -15.91 -14.60 -10.03
C PHE A 134 -15.26 -15.99 -10.09
N MET A 135 -15.82 -16.93 -9.33
CA MET A 135 -15.38 -18.32 -9.27
C MET A 135 -16.53 -19.24 -9.72
N ASP A 136 -16.19 -20.21 -10.57
CA ASP A 136 -17.12 -21.20 -11.12
C ASP A 136 -17.43 -22.37 -10.17
#